data_AF-A0AAU4AJ62-F1
#
_entry.id   AF-A0AAU4AJ62-F1
#
_cell.length_a   1.000
_cell.length_b   1.000
_cell.length_c   1.000
_cell.angle_alpha   90.00
_cell.angle_beta   90.00
_cell.angle_gamma   90.00
#
_symmetry.space_group_name_H-M   'P 1'
#
loop_
_entity.id
_entity.type
_entity.pdbx_description
1 polymer ?
#
loop_
_entity_poly.entity_id
_entity_poly.type
_entity_poly.pdbx_seq_one_letter_code
_entity_poly.pdbx_strand_id
1 'polypeptide(L)'
;MGGNGFLHWGWNIWTQPEGNPVTRYDHVDTFNGSTNGDPFLVRPNKAALDVYDSMRSEALLAGIQDYELLTQLAATKPVLARALTSSVITNTTETTTSGAELDSDTAANWDTVSAVPGRAYGDVAASVDVSITGVNADGGETNWAGLTVHTQNPTDRQAGYLVGLRNNGEVFVDRSAATIAKAKVPGYTAGQTVILRAVTRGSTLKVYAGSTELISLTDASYPVGNVGLATGAASAWFDNVRLNPGTNPVEGAAVTASSSYENDGWSKNALTDGRRSLPTGTNGWSSIDNLSVDHTESVTAGLGAARRISRLDLFGRADGANTGLGFPVDFTVQVSSDNATWTTVADKHDYPRPGAGAQTFPFTPTTARYVKVTGTKLSADQFGDRYMQLGEIAVG
;
A
#
# COMPACT_ATOMS: atom_id res chain seq x y z
N MET A 1 -37.26 24.28 -7.81
CA MET A 1 -36.12 23.38 -7.56
C MET A 1 -35.95 22.52 -8.81
N GLY A 2 -34.96 22.83 -9.63
CA GLY A 2 -34.70 22.14 -10.89
C GLY A 2 -33.83 20.91 -10.62
N GLY A 3 -34.38 19.72 -10.85
CA GLY A 3 -33.59 18.51 -10.91
C GLY A 3 -32.96 18.38 -12.29
N ASN A 4 -31.64 18.51 -12.39
CA ASN A 4 -30.89 18.03 -13.54
C ASN A 4 -30.69 16.51 -13.36
N GLY A 5 -31.74 15.75 -13.65
CA GLY A 5 -31.67 14.31 -13.80
C GLY A 5 -31.84 13.96 -15.28
N PHE A 6 -30.99 13.07 -15.81
CA PHE A 6 -31.19 12.51 -17.14
C PHE A 6 -32.50 11.71 -17.13
N LEU A 7 -33.52 12.25 -17.80
CA LEU A 7 -34.74 11.51 -18.12
C LEU A 7 -34.35 10.44 -19.16
N HIS A 8 -34.15 9.18 -18.76
CA HIS A 8 -33.94 8.10 -19.71
C HIS A 8 -35.06 7.06 -19.61
N TRP A 9 -35.79 6.90 -20.71
CA TRP A 9 -36.84 5.91 -20.91
C TRP A 9 -36.22 4.51 -20.97
N GLY A 10 -36.03 3.86 -19.82
CA GLY A 10 -35.48 2.50 -19.75
C GLY A 10 -36.12 1.62 -18.69
N TRP A 11 -37.26 2.03 -18.13
CA TRP A 11 -37.81 1.41 -16.91
C TRP A 11 -38.79 0.25 -17.16
N ASN A 12 -39.04 -0.15 -18.41
CA ASN A 12 -40.25 -0.93 -18.68
C ASN A 12 -40.28 -1.71 -20.01
N ILE A 13 -39.15 -1.91 -20.71
CA ILE A 13 -39.14 -2.70 -21.96
C ILE A 13 -38.10 -3.82 -21.86
N TRP A 14 -38.48 -4.95 -21.25
CA TRP A 14 -37.69 -6.20 -21.22
C TRP A 14 -37.96 -7.08 -22.46
N THR A 15 -38.10 -6.43 -23.61
CA THR A 15 -38.43 -7.07 -24.87
C THR A 15 -37.54 -6.49 -25.96
N GLN A 16 -37.04 -7.33 -26.87
CA GLN A 16 -36.33 -6.87 -28.06
C GLN A 16 -37.14 -7.20 -29.32
N PRO A 17 -37.11 -6.35 -30.36
CA PRO A 17 -37.70 -6.67 -31.65
C PRO A 17 -36.79 -7.68 -32.37
N GLU A 18 -37.26 -8.90 -32.59
CA GLU A 18 -36.59 -9.85 -33.46
C GLU A 18 -37.28 -9.88 -34.83
N GLY A 19 -36.52 -9.55 -35.89
CA GLY A 19 -37.02 -9.42 -37.26
C GLY A 19 -37.70 -8.07 -37.56
N ASN A 20 -37.34 -7.44 -38.68
CA ASN A 20 -37.99 -6.21 -39.16
C ASN A 20 -39.08 -6.55 -40.20
N PRO A 21 -40.28 -5.91 -40.20
CA PRO A 21 -40.78 -4.92 -39.23
C PRO A 21 -42.14 -5.28 -38.56
N VAL A 22 -42.23 -4.97 -37.26
CA VAL A 22 -43.41 -4.52 -36.47
C VAL A 22 -44.45 -5.51 -35.88
N THR A 23 -44.19 -6.78 -35.56
CA THR A 23 -45.28 -7.57 -34.90
C THR A 23 -44.96 -8.40 -33.67
N ARG A 24 -43.71 -8.51 -33.21
CA ARG A 24 -43.45 -9.30 -32.00
C ARG A 24 -42.35 -8.72 -31.10
N TYR A 25 -42.74 -8.50 -29.83
CA TYR A 25 -41.87 -8.17 -28.73
C TYR A 25 -41.74 -9.44 -27.87
N ASP A 26 -40.73 -10.26 -28.12
CA ASP A 26 -40.51 -11.47 -27.34
C ASP A 26 -39.75 -11.14 -26.04
N HIS A 27 -40.08 -11.86 -24.96
CA HIS A 27 -39.44 -11.69 -23.66
C HIS A 27 -37.97 -12.12 -23.73
N VAL A 28 -37.05 -11.27 -23.28
CA VAL A 28 -35.61 -11.56 -23.29
C VAL A 28 -35.19 -12.14 -21.94
N ASP A 29 -34.46 -13.27 -21.97
CA ASP A 29 -33.76 -13.75 -20.78
C ASP A 29 -32.61 -12.79 -20.46
N THR A 30 -32.79 -12.02 -19.38
CA THR A 30 -31.82 -10.99 -18.92
C THR A 30 -30.68 -11.56 -18.07
N PHE A 31 -30.66 -12.87 -17.82
CA PHE A 31 -29.66 -13.54 -16.98
C PHE A 31 -28.69 -14.44 -17.76
N ASN A 32 -29.13 -15.07 -18.86
CA ASN A 32 -28.34 -16.09 -19.57
C ASN A 32 -28.14 -15.83 -21.07
N GLY A 33 -28.19 -14.56 -21.50
CA GLY A 33 -28.04 -14.17 -22.91
C GLY A 33 -26.63 -13.66 -23.27
N SER A 34 -26.33 -13.54 -24.56
CA SER A 34 -25.06 -12.99 -25.07
C SER A 34 -24.82 -11.51 -24.70
N THR A 35 -25.85 -10.82 -24.22
CA THR A 35 -25.83 -9.39 -23.85
C THR A 35 -26.09 -9.17 -22.36
N ASN A 36 -25.64 -10.07 -21.50
CA ASN A 36 -25.81 -10.00 -20.05
C ASN A 36 -25.33 -8.65 -19.45
N GLY A 37 -26.24 -7.67 -19.36
CA GLY A 37 -26.00 -6.35 -18.74
C GLY A 37 -25.95 -5.16 -19.70
N ASP A 38 -25.80 -5.37 -21.00
CA ASP A 38 -25.66 -4.26 -21.97
C ASP A 38 -26.99 -3.54 -22.32
N PRO A 39 -28.18 -4.16 -22.39
CA PRO A 39 -29.38 -3.42 -22.81
C PRO A 39 -30.14 -2.73 -21.67
N PHE A 40 -29.88 -3.04 -20.39
CA PHE A 40 -30.78 -2.70 -19.28
C PHE A 40 -30.06 -2.16 -18.05
N LEU A 41 -30.62 -1.12 -17.41
CA LEU A 41 -30.13 -0.56 -16.13
C LEU A 41 -30.52 -1.41 -14.92
N VAL A 42 -31.66 -2.09 -14.97
CA VAL A 42 -32.15 -2.97 -13.90
C VAL A 42 -32.79 -4.21 -14.52
N ARG A 43 -32.81 -5.32 -13.78
CA ARG A 43 -33.43 -6.57 -14.20
C ARG A 43 -34.66 -6.88 -13.34
N PRO A 44 -35.76 -7.43 -13.88
CA PRO A 44 -36.94 -7.75 -13.09
C PRO A 44 -36.68 -8.94 -12.15
N ASN A 45 -37.00 -8.79 -10.86
CA ASN A 45 -37.00 -9.86 -9.87
C ASN A 45 -38.44 -10.26 -9.52
N LYS A 46 -39.08 -11.02 -10.42
CA LYS A 46 -40.48 -11.40 -10.29
C LYS A 46 -40.78 -12.15 -8.97
N ALA A 47 -39.86 -12.97 -8.49
CA ALA A 47 -40.05 -13.76 -7.26
C ALA A 47 -40.12 -12.88 -6.01
N ALA A 48 -39.34 -11.80 -5.95
CA ALA A 48 -39.31 -10.88 -4.82
C ALA A 48 -40.20 -9.65 -4.99
N LEU A 49 -40.87 -9.49 -6.14
CA LEU A 49 -41.59 -8.26 -6.54
C LEU A 49 -40.69 -7.01 -6.51
N ASP A 50 -39.43 -7.18 -6.93
CA ASP A 50 -38.39 -6.15 -6.89
C ASP A 50 -37.60 -6.14 -8.21
N VAL A 51 -36.48 -5.41 -8.25
CA VAL A 51 -35.50 -5.41 -9.33
C VAL A 51 -34.12 -5.80 -8.82
N TYR A 52 -33.34 -6.46 -9.67
CA TYR A 52 -31.89 -6.58 -9.46
C TYR A 52 -31.19 -5.40 -10.13
N ASP A 53 -30.10 -4.96 -9.52
CA ASP A 53 -29.17 -4.05 -10.16
C ASP A 53 -28.56 -4.71 -11.40
N SER A 54 -28.16 -3.92 -12.39
CA SER A 54 -27.43 -4.41 -13.56
C SER A 54 -26.00 -3.91 -13.53
N MET A 55 -25.10 -4.65 -14.19
CA MET A 55 -23.70 -4.21 -14.34
C MET A 55 -23.59 -2.80 -14.94
N ARG A 56 -24.53 -2.39 -15.81
CA ARG A 56 -24.53 -1.05 -16.40
C ARG A 56 -24.94 0.02 -15.39
N SER A 57 -25.87 -0.27 -14.49
CA SER A 57 -26.26 0.66 -13.41
C SER A 57 -25.15 0.78 -12.37
N GLU A 58 -24.54 -0.34 -11.97
CA GLU A 58 -23.36 -0.36 -11.10
C GLU A 58 -22.18 0.42 -11.71
N ALA A 59 -21.87 0.18 -13.00
CA ALA A 59 -20.81 0.89 -13.70
C ALA A 59 -21.09 2.40 -13.85
N LEU A 60 -22.35 2.78 -14.09
CA LEU A 60 -22.75 4.18 -14.16
C LEU A 60 -22.60 4.88 -12.79
N LEU A 61 -23.03 4.21 -11.72
CA LEU A 61 -22.89 4.73 -10.36
C LEU A 61 -21.41 4.90 -9.98
N ALA A 62 -20.58 3.88 -10.24
CA ALA A 62 -19.15 3.94 -10.00
C ALA A 62 -18.50 5.08 -10.80
N GLY A 63 -18.84 5.23 -12.08
CA GLY A 63 -18.33 6.32 -12.91
C GLY A 63 -18.70 7.71 -12.42
N ILE A 64 -19.91 7.89 -11.87
CA ILE A 64 -20.33 9.16 -11.26
C ILE A 64 -19.53 9.44 -9.98
N GLN A 65 -19.33 8.44 -9.13
CA GLN A 65 -18.54 8.56 -7.90
C GLN A 65 -17.07 8.89 -8.20
N ASP A 66 -16.47 8.21 -9.18
CA ASP A 66 -15.12 8.48 -9.64
C ASP A 66 -14.99 9.89 -10.21
N TYR A 67 -15.98 10.33 -11.01
CA TYR A 67 -16.02 11.70 -11.53
C TYR A 67 -16.07 12.74 -10.40
N GLU A 68 -16.93 12.54 -9.40
CA GLU A 68 -17.06 13.46 -8.26
C GLU A 68 -15.74 13.53 -7.48
N LEU A 69 -15.12 12.38 -7.19
CA LEU A 69 -13.88 12.30 -6.44
C LEU A 69 -12.71 12.93 -7.21
N LEU A 70 -12.57 12.62 -8.50
CA LEU A 70 -11.54 13.20 -9.35
C LEU A 70 -11.74 14.71 -9.54
N THR A 71 -12.99 15.18 -9.56
CA THR A 71 -13.29 16.62 -9.63
C THR A 71 -12.90 17.33 -8.33
N GLN A 72 -13.20 16.75 -7.17
CA GLN A 72 -12.75 17.28 -5.88
C GLN A 72 -11.22 17.28 -5.76
N LEU A 73 -10.57 16.21 -6.25
CA LEU A 73 -9.12 16.13 -6.31
C LEU A 73 -8.54 17.18 -7.26
N ALA A 74 -9.13 17.39 -8.44
CA ALA A 74 -8.66 18.37 -9.41
C ALA A 74 -8.73 19.80 -8.88
N ALA A 75 -9.71 20.11 -8.03
CA ALA A 75 -9.84 21.41 -7.37
C ALA A 75 -8.65 21.75 -6.45
N THR A 76 -7.95 20.74 -5.93
CA THR A 76 -6.83 20.91 -4.99
C THR A 76 -5.48 20.48 -5.56
N LYS A 77 -5.46 19.50 -6.47
CA LYS A 77 -4.28 18.83 -7.04
C LYS A 77 -4.50 18.47 -8.52
N PRO A 78 -4.56 19.45 -9.43
CA PRO A 78 -4.98 19.24 -10.83
C PRO A 78 -4.04 18.34 -11.64
N VAL A 79 -2.73 18.42 -11.39
CA VAL A 79 -1.73 17.58 -12.08
C VAL A 79 -1.85 16.12 -11.66
N LEU A 80 -2.04 15.87 -10.36
CA LEU A 80 -2.24 14.52 -9.83
C LEU A 80 -3.56 13.91 -10.33
N ALA A 81 -4.64 14.69 -10.31
CA ALA A 81 -5.93 14.24 -10.85
C ALA A 81 -5.80 13.82 -12.31
N ARG A 82 -5.14 14.64 -13.15
CA ARG A 82 -4.90 14.30 -14.56
C ARG A 82 -4.05 13.05 -14.72
N ALA A 83 -2.96 12.91 -13.96
CA ALA A 83 -2.09 11.74 -14.02
C ALA A 83 -2.85 10.45 -13.64
N LEU A 84 -3.67 10.50 -12.58
CA LEU A 84 -4.50 9.37 -12.16
C LEU A 84 -5.54 9.03 -13.22
N THR A 85 -6.30 10.00 -13.74
CA THR A 85 -7.28 9.78 -14.80
C THR A 85 -6.65 9.13 -16.03
N SER A 86 -5.48 9.60 -16.47
CA SER A 86 -4.75 9.01 -17.61
C SER A 86 -4.18 7.62 -17.34
N SER A 87 -3.98 7.24 -16.07
CA SER A 87 -3.50 5.90 -15.71
C SER A 87 -4.63 4.87 -15.55
N VAL A 88 -5.84 5.32 -15.20
CA VAL A 88 -6.99 4.45 -14.87
C VAL A 88 -7.91 4.27 -16.08
N ILE A 89 -8.06 5.29 -16.93
CA ILE A 89 -8.90 5.21 -18.14
C ILE A 89 -7.99 4.92 -19.34
N THR A 90 -7.79 3.64 -19.63
CA THR A 90 -6.95 3.16 -20.75
C THR A 90 -7.73 3.08 -22.07
N ASN A 91 -9.02 2.75 -22.01
CA ASN A 91 -9.90 2.62 -23.18
C ASN A 91 -11.37 2.96 -22.80
N THR A 92 -12.12 3.59 -23.72
CA THR A 92 -13.53 3.97 -23.52
C THR A 92 -14.53 2.83 -23.65
N THR A 93 -14.10 1.65 -24.10
CA THR A 93 -14.96 0.47 -24.28
C THR A 93 -14.61 -0.70 -23.36
N GLU A 94 -13.52 -0.60 -22.61
CA GLU A 94 -13.13 -1.64 -21.65
C GLU A 94 -13.67 -1.27 -20.27
N THR A 95 -14.40 -2.21 -19.66
CA THR A 95 -14.88 -2.11 -18.29
C THR A 95 -14.51 -3.40 -17.58
N THR A 96 -13.76 -3.30 -16.49
CA THR A 96 -13.47 -4.43 -15.61
C THR A 96 -13.67 -3.98 -14.17
N THR A 97 -14.55 -4.68 -13.45
CA THR A 97 -14.68 -4.60 -11.98
C THR A 97 -13.88 -5.70 -11.29
N SER A 98 -13.33 -6.62 -12.09
CA SER A 98 -12.52 -7.70 -11.57
C SER A 98 -11.07 -7.24 -11.52
N GLY A 99 -10.36 -7.67 -10.48
CA GLY A 99 -8.90 -7.72 -10.51
C GLY A 99 -8.37 -8.69 -11.58
N ALA A 100 -9.15 -9.15 -12.56
CA ALA A 100 -8.72 -10.16 -13.53
C ALA A 100 -7.76 -9.64 -14.61
N GLU A 101 -7.53 -8.33 -14.70
CA GLU A 101 -6.31 -7.81 -15.36
C GLU A 101 -5.02 -8.22 -14.59
N LEU A 102 -5.16 -8.76 -13.37
CA LEU A 102 -4.12 -9.44 -12.60
C LEU A 102 -4.32 -10.97 -12.56
N ASP A 103 -5.28 -11.52 -13.31
CA ASP A 103 -5.45 -12.97 -13.45
C ASP A 103 -4.28 -13.49 -14.29
N SER A 104 -3.41 -14.27 -13.66
CA SER A 104 -2.43 -15.05 -14.39
C SER A 104 -3.21 -16.05 -15.24
N ASP A 105 -3.23 -15.79 -16.55
CA ASP A 105 -3.55 -16.65 -17.68
C ASP A 105 -4.02 -18.08 -17.30
N THR A 106 -5.14 -18.52 -17.84
CA THR A 106 -5.58 -19.94 -17.76
C THR A 106 -4.55 -20.94 -18.32
N ALA A 107 -3.52 -20.48 -19.03
CA ALA A 107 -2.34 -21.22 -19.45
C ALA A 107 -1.07 -20.94 -18.61
N ALA A 108 -1.19 -20.32 -17.43
CA ALA A 108 -0.11 -19.74 -16.62
C ALA A 108 1.10 -20.68 -16.49
N ASN A 109 2.12 -20.35 -17.30
CA ASN A 109 3.49 -20.68 -17.00
C ASN A 109 3.90 -19.95 -15.71
N TRP A 110 4.85 -20.58 -15.00
CA TRP A 110 5.24 -20.29 -13.62
C TRP A 110 5.43 -18.81 -13.24
N ASP A 111 5.23 -18.53 -11.95
CA ASP A 111 5.80 -17.42 -11.20
C ASP A 111 5.31 -16.00 -11.59
N THR A 112 4.03 -15.71 -11.35
CA THR A 112 3.50 -14.33 -11.47
C THR A 112 3.54 -13.62 -10.12
N VAL A 113 4.07 -12.40 -10.09
CA VAL A 113 4.03 -11.50 -8.92
C VAL A 113 3.44 -10.15 -9.34
N SER A 114 2.45 -9.69 -8.60
CA SER A 114 1.96 -8.31 -8.68
C SER A 114 2.18 -7.61 -7.34
N ALA A 115 3.18 -6.74 -7.28
CA ALA A 115 3.51 -5.96 -6.09
C ALA A 115 3.22 -4.48 -6.32
N VAL A 116 2.80 -3.77 -5.27
CA VAL A 116 2.64 -2.31 -5.32
C VAL A 116 4.05 -1.69 -5.41
N PRO A 117 4.45 -1.12 -6.57
CA PRO A 117 5.80 -0.58 -6.72
C PRO A 117 5.93 0.75 -5.98
N GLY A 118 7.15 1.07 -5.53
CA GLY A 118 7.49 2.40 -5.02
C GLY A 118 7.34 2.60 -3.50
N ARG A 119 7.11 1.53 -2.72
CA ARG A 119 7.09 1.56 -1.25
C ARG A 119 7.85 0.38 -0.63
N ALA A 120 8.78 0.68 0.29
CA ALA A 120 9.56 -0.33 1.02
C ALA A 120 9.02 -0.49 2.44
N TYR A 121 8.22 -1.53 2.67
CA TYR A 121 7.65 -1.85 3.97
C TYR A 121 8.70 -2.46 4.89
N GLY A 122 8.91 -1.87 6.07
CA GLY A 122 9.62 -2.49 7.20
C GLY A 122 8.65 -3.35 8.00
N ASP A 123 8.33 -2.97 9.24
CA ASP A 123 7.25 -3.66 9.95
C ASP A 123 5.95 -3.57 9.14
N VAL A 124 5.33 -4.71 8.82
CA VAL A 124 4.06 -4.78 8.08
C VAL A 124 3.22 -5.96 8.53
N ALA A 125 1.91 -5.81 8.50
CA ALA A 125 0.94 -6.89 8.55
C ALA A 125 0.17 -6.86 7.23
N ALA A 126 0.56 -7.73 6.31
CA ALA A 126 -0.09 -7.92 5.03
C ALA A 126 -1.07 -9.09 5.15
N SER A 127 -2.32 -8.90 4.76
CA SER A 127 -3.31 -9.98 4.70
C SER A 127 -4.09 -9.97 3.41
N VAL A 128 -4.52 -11.16 2.99
CA VAL A 128 -5.37 -11.37 1.82
C VAL A 128 -6.29 -12.55 2.08
N ASP A 129 -7.51 -12.47 1.58
CA ASP A 129 -8.40 -13.63 1.48
C ASP A 129 -8.03 -14.33 0.17
N VAL A 130 -7.45 -15.52 0.27
CA VAL A 130 -6.96 -16.29 -0.89
C VAL A 130 -7.74 -17.58 -1.04
N SER A 131 -8.17 -17.89 -2.27
CA SER A 131 -8.76 -19.17 -2.63
C SER A 131 -8.13 -19.69 -3.92
N ILE A 132 -7.68 -20.94 -3.93
CA ILE A 132 -7.18 -21.59 -5.15
C ILE A 132 -8.37 -22.15 -5.94
N THR A 133 -8.59 -21.62 -7.14
CA THR A 133 -9.76 -21.92 -7.97
C THR A 133 -9.46 -22.92 -9.08
N GLY A 134 -8.19 -23.08 -9.46
CA GLY A 134 -7.73 -24.04 -10.46
C GLY A 134 -6.31 -24.51 -10.16
N VAL A 135 -6.00 -25.76 -10.51
CA VAL A 135 -4.67 -26.35 -10.30
C VAL A 135 -4.16 -27.03 -11.56
N ASN A 136 -2.85 -27.03 -11.74
CA ASN A 136 -2.21 -27.91 -12.70
C ASN A 136 -2.22 -29.34 -12.16
N ALA A 137 -2.72 -30.29 -12.96
CA ALA A 137 -2.80 -31.71 -12.60
C ALA A 137 -1.42 -32.31 -12.26
N ASP A 138 -0.37 -31.84 -12.93
CA ASP A 138 1.01 -32.27 -12.73
C ASP A 138 1.77 -31.39 -11.73
N GLY A 139 1.13 -30.32 -11.23
CA GLY A 139 1.76 -29.34 -10.35
C GLY A 139 2.06 -29.86 -8.95
N GLY A 140 1.25 -30.79 -8.42
CA GLY A 140 1.44 -31.30 -7.06
C GLY A 140 1.59 -30.19 -6.01
N GLU A 141 2.73 -30.19 -5.29
CA GLU A 141 3.09 -29.16 -4.29
C GLU A 141 3.46 -27.79 -4.88
N THR A 142 3.64 -27.71 -6.20
CA THR A 142 3.89 -26.44 -6.90
C THR A 142 2.61 -25.65 -7.15
N ASN A 143 1.43 -26.23 -6.89
CA ASN A 143 0.14 -25.55 -6.93
C ASN A 143 -0.07 -24.70 -5.66
N TRP A 144 0.16 -23.41 -5.73
CA TRP A 144 0.01 -22.50 -4.60
C TRP A 144 -0.39 -21.07 -5.00
N ALA A 145 -0.93 -20.34 -4.02
CA ALA A 145 -1.23 -18.92 -4.13
C ALA A 145 -0.98 -18.22 -2.79
N GLY A 146 -0.59 -16.96 -2.81
CA GLY A 146 -0.31 -16.22 -1.59
C GLY A 146 0.27 -14.84 -1.86
N LEU A 147 1.22 -14.44 -1.02
CA LEU A 147 1.76 -13.08 -1.01
C LEU A 147 3.26 -13.06 -0.77
N THR A 148 3.96 -12.08 -1.34
CA THR A 148 5.35 -11.77 -1.04
C THR A 148 5.42 -10.65 0.00
N VAL A 149 6.35 -10.72 0.94
CA VAL A 149 6.68 -9.63 1.86
C VAL A 149 8.18 -9.33 1.81
N HIS A 150 8.49 -8.04 1.89
CA HIS A 150 9.84 -7.49 1.83
C HIS A 150 10.61 -7.88 0.56
N THR A 151 9.90 -8.07 -0.57
CA THR A 151 10.59 -8.37 -1.84
C THR A 151 11.38 -7.15 -2.33
N GLN A 152 12.67 -7.35 -2.58
CA GLN A 152 13.55 -6.32 -3.13
C GLN A 152 13.25 -6.03 -4.60
N ASN A 153 12.62 -6.97 -5.30
CA ASN A 153 12.24 -6.84 -6.70
C ASN A 153 10.74 -7.16 -6.84
N PRO A 154 9.90 -6.16 -7.20
CA PRO A 154 8.44 -6.31 -7.24
C PRO A 154 7.94 -7.34 -8.27
N THR A 155 8.80 -7.77 -9.20
CA THR A 155 8.47 -8.79 -10.21
C THR A 155 9.05 -10.17 -9.88
N ASP A 156 9.72 -10.33 -8.73
CA ASP A 156 10.42 -11.57 -8.35
C ASP A 156 10.05 -12.00 -6.93
N ARG A 157 9.53 -13.24 -6.82
CA ARG A 157 9.14 -13.85 -5.53
C ARG A 157 10.32 -14.31 -4.69
N GLN A 158 11.50 -14.49 -5.29
CA GLN A 158 12.69 -15.04 -4.63
C GLN A 158 13.51 -13.95 -3.94
N ALA A 159 13.30 -12.68 -4.30
CA ALA A 159 13.98 -11.52 -3.75
C ALA A 159 13.43 -11.05 -2.39
N GLY A 160 12.66 -11.89 -1.68
CA GLY A 160 12.06 -11.59 -0.39
C GLY A 160 11.57 -12.85 0.33
N TYR A 161 10.54 -12.70 1.16
CA TYR A 161 9.79 -13.84 1.69
C TYR A 161 8.53 -14.09 0.87
N LEU A 162 8.37 -15.30 0.37
CA LEU A 162 7.11 -15.75 -0.21
C LEU A 162 6.34 -16.53 0.85
N VAL A 163 5.10 -16.12 1.12
CA VAL A 163 4.16 -16.81 1.99
C VAL A 163 3.05 -17.38 1.13
N GLY A 164 3.07 -18.70 0.89
CA GLY A 164 2.14 -19.37 -0.01
C GLY A 164 1.25 -20.38 0.70
N LEU A 165 -0.01 -20.48 0.28
CA LEU A 165 -0.92 -21.57 0.59
C LEU A 165 -0.91 -22.55 -0.58
N ARG A 166 -0.66 -23.84 -0.32
CA ARG A 166 -0.79 -24.92 -1.29
C ARG A 166 -2.22 -25.46 -1.31
N ASN A 167 -2.64 -26.05 -2.43
CA ASN A 167 -4.00 -26.62 -2.54
C ASN A 167 -4.29 -27.81 -1.59
N ASN A 168 -3.26 -28.34 -0.91
CA ASN A 168 -3.40 -29.37 0.12
C ASN A 168 -3.53 -28.79 1.56
N GLY A 169 -3.59 -27.46 1.70
CA GLY A 169 -3.71 -26.74 2.96
C GLY A 169 -2.39 -26.46 3.68
N GLU A 170 -1.24 -26.82 3.12
CA GLU A 170 0.06 -26.44 3.67
C GLU A 170 0.34 -24.97 3.34
N VAL A 171 0.64 -24.19 4.37
CA VAL A 171 1.20 -22.85 4.26
C VAL A 171 2.70 -22.94 4.43
N PHE A 172 3.45 -22.31 3.53
CA PHE A 172 4.91 -22.30 3.55
C PHE A 172 5.46 -20.88 3.52
N VAL A 173 6.70 -20.73 4.01
CA VAL A 173 7.52 -19.53 3.85
C VAL A 173 8.78 -19.93 3.10
N ASP A 174 8.97 -19.34 1.92
CA ASP A 174 10.22 -19.44 1.18
C ASP A 174 11.06 -18.17 1.39
N ARG A 175 12.38 -18.36 1.41
CA ARG A 175 13.40 -17.30 1.33
C ARG A 175 14.42 -17.72 0.28
N SER A 176 14.64 -16.89 -0.75
CA SER A 176 15.57 -17.19 -1.85
C SER A 176 15.34 -18.56 -2.49
N ALA A 177 14.06 -18.86 -2.80
CA ALA A 177 13.58 -20.13 -3.36
C ALA A 177 13.73 -21.39 -2.47
N ALA A 178 14.15 -21.25 -1.20
CA ALA A 178 14.20 -22.34 -0.25
C ALA A 178 13.10 -22.20 0.81
N THR A 179 12.34 -23.27 1.04
CA THR A 179 11.36 -23.31 2.14
C THR A 179 12.07 -23.33 3.47
N ILE A 180 11.84 -22.29 4.27
CA ILE A 180 12.43 -22.12 5.61
C ILE A 180 11.46 -22.47 6.73
N ALA A 181 10.15 -22.47 6.46
CA ALA A 181 9.13 -22.90 7.40
C ALA A 181 7.87 -23.36 6.68
N LYS A 182 7.11 -24.27 7.29
CA LYS A 182 5.81 -24.70 6.79
C LYS A 182 4.92 -25.24 7.92
N ALA A 183 3.62 -25.09 7.75
CA ALA A 183 2.60 -25.55 8.69
C ALA A 183 1.28 -25.78 7.95
N LYS A 184 0.37 -26.58 8.51
CA LYS A 184 -0.91 -26.90 7.86
C LYS A 184 -2.05 -26.09 8.45
N VAL A 185 -2.93 -25.55 7.58
CA VAL A 185 -4.19 -24.93 8.00
C VAL A 185 -5.11 -26.02 8.57
N PRO A 186 -5.53 -25.92 9.84
CA PRO A 186 -6.39 -26.94 10.45
C PRO A 186 -7.73 -27.06 9.72
N GLY A 187 -8.11 -28.28 9.32
CA GLY A 187 -9.39 -28.56 8.67
C GLY A 187 -9.55 -28.02 7.25
N TYR A 188 -8.46 -27.60 6.61
CA TYR A 188 -8.53 -27.05 5.25
C TYR A 188 -9.09 -28.05 4.24
N THR A 189 -9.97 -27.55 3.37
CA THR A 189 -10.48 -28.26 2.20
C THR A 189 -10.06 -27.52 0.93
N ALA A 190 -9.72 -28.24 -0.15
CA ALA A 190 -9.34 -27.62 -1.42
C ALA A 190 -10.41 -26.64 -1.93
N GLY A 191 -9.99 -25.48 -2.43
CA GLY A 191 -10.88 -24.38 -2.85
C GLY A 191 -11.45 -23.53 -1.71
N GLN A 192 -11.14 -23.83 -0.45
CA GLN A 192 -11.54 -23.00 0.68
C GLN A 192 -10.80 -21.65 0.67
N THR A 193 -11.54 -20.56 0.85
CA THR A 193 -10.94 -19.24 1.11
C THR A 193 -10.28 -19.21 2.48
N VAL A 194 -9.01 -18.79 2.52
CA VAL A 194 -8.21 -18.62 3.73
C VAL A 194 -7.77 -17.18 3.84
N ILE A 195 -7.97 -16.57 5.02
CA ILE A 195 -7.37 -15.28 5.34
C ILE A 195 -5.90 -15.50 5.66
N LEU A 196 -5.03 -15.39 4.67
CA LEU A 196 -3.59 -15.56 4.84
C LEU A 196 -2.98 -14.23 5.26
N ARG A 197 -2.26 -14.22 6.39
CA ARG A 197 -1.67 -12.98 6.94
C ARG A 197 -0.21 -13.18 7.34
N ALA A 198 0.67 -12.36 6.77
CA ALA A 198 2.08 -12.28 7.15
C ALA A 198 2.33 -11.01 7.98
N VAL A 199 3.05 -11.15 9.10
CA VAL A 199 3.38 -10.05 10.02
C VAL A 199 4.89 -10.02 10.25
N THR A 200 5.54 -8.95 9.81
CA THR A 200 6.96 -8.68 10.06
C THR A 200 7.11 -7.65 11.17
N ARG A 201 7.95 -7.93 12.16
CA ARG A 201 8.30 -7.00 13.26
C ARG A 201 9.79 -7.13 13.57
N GLY A 202 10.59 -6.14 13.16
CA GLY A 202 12.04 -6.25 13.16
C GLY A 202 12.48 -7.49 12.38
N SER A 203 13.23 -8.39 13.04
CA SER A 203 13.64 -9.68 12.47
C SER A 203 12.61 -10.80 12.63
N THR A 204 11.43 -10.55 13.20
CA THR A 204 10.41 -11.59 13.39
C THR A 204 9.44 -11.62 12.22
N LEU A 205 9.18 -12.80 11.65
CA LEU A 205 8.12 -13.05 10.69
C LEU A 205 7.13 -14.07 11.27
N LYS A 206 5.84 -13.70 11.29
CA LYS A 206 4.75 -14.58 11.71
C LYS A 206 3.72 -14.74 10.60
N VAL A 207 3.21 -15.95 10.41
CA VAL A 207 2.16 -16.25 9.41
C VAL A 207 0.95 -16.84 10.11
N TYR A 208 -0.22 -16.38 9.70
CA TYR A 208 -1.52 -16.79 10.24
C TYR A 208 -2.46 -17.24 9.13
N ALA A 209 -3.37 -18.16 9.47
CA ALA A 209 -4.59 -18.44 8.74
C ALA A 209 -5.79 -18.02 9.61
N GLY A 210 -6.47 -16.95 9.22
CA GLY A 210 -7.46 -16.29 10.08
C GLY A 210 -6.82 -15.77 11.37
N SER A 211 -7.33 -16.22 12.52
CA SER A 211 -6.79 -15.90 13.84
C SER A 211 -5.69 -16.85 14.31
N THR A 212 -5.46 -17.96 13.62
CA THR A 212 -4.53 -19.02 14.05
C THR A 212 -3.11 -18.71 13.59
N GLU A 213 -2.16 -18.58 14.52
CA GLU A 213 -0.73 -18.50 14.21
C GLU A 213 -0.24 -19.88 13.73
N LEU A 214 0.33 -19.93 12.53
CA LEU A 214 0.84 -21.16 11.92
C LEU A 214 2.37 -21.24 11.98
N ILE A 215 3.04 -20.12 11.73
CA ILE A 215 4.50 -20.04 11.62
C ILE A 215 4.97 -18.82 12.40
N SER A 216 6.06 -18.97 13.15
CA SER A 216 6.80 -17.87 13.76
C SER A 216 8.29 -18.15 13.64
N LEU A 217 9.02 -17.26 12.97
CA LEU A 217 10.46 -17.39 12.75
C LEU A 217 11.19 -16.07 12.97
N THR A 218 12.48 -16.14 13.24
CA THR A 218 13.38 -14.98 13.34
C THR A 218 14.36 -15.03 12.18
N ASP A 219 14.28 -14.04 11.29
CA ASP A 219 15.10 -13.91 10.10
C ASP A 219 15.27 -12.42 9.74
N ALA A 220 16.51 -11.96 9.62
CA ALA A 220 16.86 -10.56 9.37
C ALA A 220 17.33 -10.32 7.92
N SER A 221 17.19 -11.31 7.03
CA SER A 221 17.72 -11.23 5.66
C SER A 221 17.06 -10.14 4.82
N TYR A 222 15.77 -9.86 5.02
CA TYR A 222 15.05 -8.81 4.31
C TYR A 222 14.37 -7.87 5.32
N PRO A 223 15.02 -6.76 5.74
CA PRO A 223 14.48 -5.87 6.76
C PRO A 223 13.39 -4.91 6.24
N VAL A 224 13.38 -4.62 4.93
CA VAL A 224 12.38 -3.79 4.26
C VAL A 224 12.12 -4.32 2.85
N GLY A 225 10.98 -4.04 2.22
CA GLY A 225 10.78 -4.26 0.78
C GLY A 225 9.31 -4.22 0.39
N ASN A 226 8.99 -4.58 -0.86
CA ASN A 226 7.62 -4.49 -1.37
C ASN A 226 6.74 -5.62 -0.81
N VAL A 227 5.42 -5.44 -0.93
CA VAL A 227 4.42 -6.48 -0.71
C VAL A 227 3.69 -6.72 -2.03
N GLY A 228 3.47 -7.98 -2.38
CA GLY A 228 2.74 -8.36 -3.58
C GLY A 228 1.93 -9.63 -3.41
N LEU A 229 1.13 -9.93 -4.42
CA LEU A 229 0.40 -11.19 -4.57
C LEU A 229 1.17 -12.08 -5.53
N ALA A 230 1.12 -13.39 -5.30
CA ALA A 230 1.83 -14.34 -6.15
C ALA A 230 1.09 -15.67 -6.28
N THR A 231 1.23 -16.29 -7.45
CA THR A 231 0.73 -17.64 -7.75
C THR A 231 1.83 -18.51 -8.34
N GLY A 232 1.72 -19.82 -8.16
CA GLY A 232 2.56 -20.83 -8.78
C GLY A 232 1.71 -22.01 -9.21
N ALA A 233 1.78 -22.37 -10.50
CA ALA A 233 1.07 -23.48 -11.14
C ALA A 233 -0.45 -23.58 -10.84
N ALA A 234 -1.08 -22.51 -10.37
CA ALA A 234 -2.46 -22.49 -9.91
C ALA A 234 -3.14 -21.17 -10.28
N SER A 235 -4.43 -21.24 -10.56
CA SER A 235 -5.32 -20.06 -10.62
C SER A 235 -5.87 -19.79 -9.23
N ALA A 236 -5.95 -18.53 -8.84
CA ALA A 236 -6.42 -18.15 -7.52
C ALA A 236 -7.21 -16.85 -7.54
N TRP A 237 -8.18 -16.78 -6.63
CA TRP A 237 -8.89 -15.56 -6.32
C TRP A 237 -8.28 -14.91 -5.07
N PHE A 238 -8.03 -13.60 -5.17
CA PHE A 238 -7.58 -12.77 -4.07
C PHE A 238 -8.63 -11.69 -3.80
N ASP A 239 -9.06 -11.57 -2.55
CA ASP A 239 -9.98 -10.54 -2.09
C ASP A 239 -9.50 -9.94 -0.76
N ASN A 240 -10.08 -8.82 -0.33
CA ASN A 240 -9.81 -8.17 0.96
C ASN A 240 -8.31 -7.98 1.26
N VAL A 241 -7.52 -7.63 0.24
CA VAL A 241 -6.10 -7.31 0.40
C VAL A 241 -5.96 -6.11 1.33
N ARG A 242 -5.32 -6.30 2.47
CA ARG A 242 -5.09 -5.27 3.48
C ARG A 242 -3.61 -5.20 3.80
N LEU A 243 -3.06 -4.01 3.63
CA LEU A 243 -1.71 -3.68 4.07
C LEU A 243 -1.83 -2.78 5.28
N ASN A 244 -1.57 -3.35 6.44
CA ASN A 244 -1.34 -2.60 7.67
C ASN A 244 0.17 -2.49 7.82
N PRO A 245 0.86 -1.49 7.24
CA PRO A 245 2.23 -1.20 7.68
C PRO A 245 2.18 -1.20 9.21
N GLY A 246 3.06 -1.97 9.86
CA GLY A 246 3.16 -1.98 11.32
C GLY A 246 3.26 -0.53 11.71
N THR A 247 2.17 -0.01 12.29
CA THR A 247 1.72 1.36 12.06
C THR A 247 2.87 2.31 12.33
N ASN A 248 3.49 2.85 11.27
CA ASN A 248 4.27 4.06 11.39
C ASN A 248 3.24 5.18 11.36
N PRO A 249 2.74 5.69 12.51
CA PRO A 249 1.61 6.60 12.51
C PRO A 249 1.96 7.97 11.90
N VAL A 250 3.23 8.20 11.60
CA VAL A 250 3.73 9.40 10.93
C VAL A 250 3.79 9.26 9.40
N GLU A 251 3.53 8.08 8.85
CA GLU A 251 3.57 7.89 7.39
C GLU A 251 2.43 8.64 6.70
N GLY A 252 2.75 9.37 5.64
CA GLY A 252 1.86 10.29 4.94
C GLY A 252 1.45 11.51 5.77
N ALA A 253 2.07 11.74 6.93
CA ALA A 253 1.76 12.86 7.79
C ALA A 253 2.08 14.21 7.13
N ALA A 254 1.34 15.24 7.55
CA ALA A 254 1.72 16.60 7.21
C ALA A 254 3.01 16.98 7.96
N VAL A 255 3.98 17.54 7.22
CA VAL A 255 5.28 17.96 7.73
C VAL A 255 5.42 19.48 7.66
N THR A 256 5.87 20.09 8.76
CA THR A 256 6.31 21.49 8.83
C THR A 256 7.75 21.55 9.29
N ALA A 257 8.58 22.34 8.61
CA ALA A 257 9.99 22.54 8.94
C ALA A 257 10.29 24.04 9.10
N SER A 258 11.37 24.37 9.81
CA SER A 258 11.85 25.76 9.93
C SER A 258 12.30 26.33 8.59
N SER A 259 13.04 25.55 7.80
CA SER A 259 13.36 25.82 6.40
C SER A 259 13.29 24.52 5.58
N SER A 260 13.20 24.61 4.25
CA SER A 260 13.14 23.42 3.41
C SER A 260 13.66 23.68 2.00
N TYR A 261 14.59 22.84 1.55
CA TYR A 261 14.94 22.71 0.14
C TYR A 261 14.00 21.69 -0.53
N GLU A 262 13.32 22.11 -1.60
CA GLU A 262 12.25 21.33 -2.26
C GLU A 262 12.62 20.99 -3.72
N ASN A 263 13.89 20.75 -4.01
CA ASN A 263 14.40 20.44 -5.34
C ASN A 263 15.51 19.37 -5.29
N ASP A 264 15.95 18.86 -6.44
CA ASP A 264 17.05 17.88 -6.57
C ASP A 264 16.87 16.63 -5.70
N GLY A 265 15.63 16.15 -5.61
CA GLY A 265 15.25 15.00 -4.80
C GLY A 265 15.01 15.31 -3.32
N TRP A 266 15.22 16.55 -2.86
CA TRP A 266 14.85 16.95 -1.50
C TRP A 266 13.38 17.38 -1.44
N SER A 267 12.69 16.97 -0.39
CA SER A 267 11.37 17.50 -0.05
C SER A 267 11.03 17.20 1.40
N LYS A 268 10.36 18.13 2.09
CA LYS A 268 9.87 17.86 3.45
C LYS A 268 8.89 16.67 3.51
N ASN A 269 8.11 16.43 2.45
CA ASN A 269 7.15 15.34 2.41
C ASN A 269 7.82 13.96 2.33
N ALA A 270 9.10 13.92 1.91
CA ALA A 270 9.89 12.70 1.88
C ALA A 270 10.24 12.18 3.28
N LEU A 271 10.11 12.99 4.34
CA LEU A 271 10.35 12.51 5.72
C LEU A 271 9.34 11.48 6.21
N THR A 272 8.23 11.33 5.50
CA THR A 272 7.08 10.55 5.92
C THR A 272 6.54 9.70 4.78
N ASP A 273 7.26 9.56 3.68
CA ASP A 273 6.78 8.82 2.49
C ASP A 273 7.07 7.31 2.58
N GLY A 274 7.74 6.87 3.66
CA GLY A 274 8.07 5.48 3.92
C GLY A 274 9.31 5.00 3.16
N ARG A 275 10.08 5.88 2.52
CA ARG A 275 11.28 5.54 1.75
C ARG A 275 12.54 5.84 2.54
N ARG A 276 13.30 4.77 2.84
CA ARG A 276 14.50 4.85 3.69
C ARG A 276 15.83 4.80 2.92
N SER A 277 15.79 4.59 1.61
CA SER A 277 16.99 4.49 0.74
C SER A 277 16.58 4.47 -0.73
N LEU A 278 17.48 4.87 -1.65
CA LEU A 278 17.18 4.83 -3.09
C LEU A 278 18.36 4.53 -3.99
N PRO A 279 18.10 3.73 -5.05
CA PRO A 279 18.69 3.91 -6.37
C PRO A 279 17.94 4.96 -7.23
N THR A 280 16.63 5.19 -7.01
CA THR A 280 15.80 6.24 -7.66
C THR A 280 14.71 6.79 -6.71
N GLY A 281 14.62 8.13 -6.50
CA GLY A 281 13.58 8.82 -5.69
C GLY A 281 14.06 10.07 -4.90
N THR A 282 13.50 10.33 -3.71
CA THR A 282 13.81 11.44 -2.77
C THR A 282 15.00 11.20 -1.78
N ASN A 283 15.86 12.19 -1.59
CA ASN A 283 16.97 12.17 -0.61
C ASN A 283 16.53 12.33 0.87
N GLY A 284 15.23 12.52 1.09
CA GLY A 284 14.65 12.96 2.36
C GLY A 284 14.41 14.47 2.37
N TRP A 285 14.54 15.08 3.55
CA TRP A 285 14.43 16.52 3.77
C TRP A 285 15.79 17.15 4.07
N SER A 286 15.98 18.37 3.56
CA SER A 286 17.12 19.23 3.88
C SER A 286 16.60 20.61 4.27
N SER A 287 17.19 21.19 5.32
CA SER A 287 17.13 22.64 5.54
C SER A 287 17.84 23.41 4.43
N ILE A 288 17.66 24.75 4.38
CA ILE A 288 18.29 25.61 3.36
C ILE A 288 18.76 26.98 3.88
N ASP A 289 18.33 27.39 5.07
CA ASP A 289 18.66 28.72 5.59
C ASP A 289 20.02 28.72 6.33
N ASN A 290 20.70 29.88 6.38
CA ASN A 290 21.87 30.14 7.24
C ASN A 290 23.06 29.15 7.14
N LEU A 291 23.26 28.53 5.99
CA LEU A 291 24.20 27.40 5.79
C LEU A 291 25.66 27.67 6.20
N SER A 292 26.13 28.92 6.12
CA SER A 292 27.53 29.26 6.40
C SER A 292 27.90 29.26 7.89
N VAL A 293 26.91 29.19 8.78
CA VAL A 293 27.08 29.21 10.23
C VAL A 293 26.28 28.10 10.91
N ASP A 294 26.72 27.71 12.10
CA ASP A 294 25.93 26.81 12.93
C ASP A 294 24.65 27.53 13.40
N HIS A 295 23.52 26.84 13.31
CA HIS A 295 22.20 27.40 13.58
C HIS A 295 21.20 26.30 13.95
N THR A 296 20.02 26.70 14.41
CA THR A 296 18.95 25.77 14.78
C THR A 296 18.02 25.50 13.61
N GLU A 297 17.74 24.22 13.38
CA GLU A 297 16.75 23.74 12.42
C GLU A 297 15.82 22.73 13.09
N SER A 298 14.59 22.63 12.61
CA SER A 298 13.58 21.78 13.20
C SER A 298 12.60 21.26 12.16
N VAL A 299 12.07 20.07 12.42
CA VAL A 299 11.00 19.48 11.64
C VAL A 299 9.96 18.85 12.56
N THR A 300 8.69 19.01 12.20
CA THR A 300 7.54 18.53 12.94
C THR A 300 6.63 17.74 12.01
N ALA A 301 6.18 16.57 12.45
CA ALA A 301 5.25 15.73 11.72
C ALA A 301 3.99 15.46 12.55
N GLY A 302 2.82 15.63 11.92
CA GLY A 302 1.51 15.45 12.56
C GLY A 302 0.90 14.07 12.29
N LEU A 303 0.69 13.27 13.34
CA LEU A 303 0.21 11.88 13.27
C LEU A 303 -1.27 11.72 12.84
N GLY A 304 -1.94 12.82 12.46
CA GLY A 304 -3.37 12.90 12.09
C GLY A 304 -4.34 12.78 13.27
N ALA A 305 -4.11 11.84 14.18
CA ALA A 305 -4.91 11.56 15.37
C ALA A 305 -4.03 11.37 16.61
N ALA A 306 -4.65 11.33 17.80
CA ALA A 306 -3.94 10.96 19.02
C ALA A 306 -3.53 9.49 18.96
N ARG A 307 -2.23 9.22 19.09
CA ARG A 307 -1.62 7.89 19.02
C ARG A 307 -0.79 7.65 20.27
N ARG A 308 -0.90 6.46 20.85
CA ARG A 308 0.02 6.01 21.90
C ARG A 308 1.29 5.51 21.22
N ILE A 309 2.40 6.18 21.47
CA ILE A 309 3.71 5.94 20.83
C ILE A 309 4.78 5.81 21.91
N SER A 310 5.84 5.08 21.64
CA SER A 310 6.92 4.78 22.60
C SER A 310 8.31 4.81 21.98
N ARG A 311 8.39 5.06 20.68
CA ARG A 311 9.63 5.10 19.93
C ARG A 311 9.55 6.09 18.79
N LEU A 312 10.67 6.75 18.53
CA LEU A 312 10.89 7.49 17.29
C LEU A 312 12.19 7.01 16.65
N ASP A 313 12.13 6.67 15.37
CA ASP A 313 13.26 6.22 14.55
C ASP A 313 13.58 7.32 13.54
N LEU A 314 14.81 7.83 13.56
CA LEU A 314 15.33 8.78 12.57
C LEU A 314 16.25 8.05 11.60
N PHE A 315 16.13 8.37 10.31
CA PHE A 315 17.04 7.85 9.29
C PHE A 315 17.88 9.02 8.77
N GLY A 316 19.20 8.79 8.64
CA GLY A 316 20.03 9.70 7.85
C GLY A 316 19.74 9.53 6.36
N ARG A 317 20.16 10.50 5.54
CA ARG A 317 20.20 10.30 4.08
C ARG A 317 21.00 9.03 3.74
N ALA A 318 20.65 8.32 2.67
CA ALA A 318 21.21 7.02 2.32
C ALA A 318 21.69 6.93 0.86
N ASP A 319 22.27 8.01 0.34
CA ASP A 319 22.71 8.18 -1.06
C ASP A 319 24.21 7.90 -1.25
N GLY A 320 24.67 6.74 -0.78
CA GLY A 320 26.05 6.26 -1.00
C GLY A 320 27.08 6.96 -0.13
N ALA A 321 28.08 7.61 -0.72
CA ALA A 321 29.20 8.23 0.01
C ALA A 321 28.74 9.34 0.98
N ASN A 322 27.57 9.93 0.74
CA ASN A 322 26.97 10.95 1.60
C ASN A 322 26.07 10.38 2.71
N THR A 323 25.99 9.06 2.86
CA THR A 323 25.12 8.42 3.87
C THR A 323 25.33 9.04 5.26
N GLY A 324 24.26 9.56 5.87
CA GLY A 324 24.26 10.22 7.17
C GLY A 324 24.86 11.63 7.22
N LEU A 325 25.37 12.18 6.10
CA LEU A 325 25.85 13.58 6.07
C LEU A 325 24.68 14.54 6.35
N GLY A 326 24.95 15.61 7.09
CA GLY A 326 23.92 16.59 7.49
C GLY A 326 23.00 16.11 8.63
N PHE A 327 23.20 14.91 9.17
CA PHE A 327 22.49 14.50 10.39
C PHE A 327 22.92 15.42 11.56
N PRO A 328 22.00 15.91 12.40
CA PRO A 328 22.35 16.86 13.45
C PRO A 328 23.28 16.23 14.50
N VAL A 329 24.24 17.02 14.99
CA VAL A 329 25.22 16.63 16.01
C VAL A 329 24.61 16.73 17.40
N ASP A 330 23.97 17.87 17.69
CA ASP A 330 23.21 18.07 18.92
C ASP A 330 21.74 18.26 18.55
N PHE A 331 20.85 17.46 19.14
CA PHE A 331 19.42 17.53 18.84
C PHE A 331 18.54 16.98 19.96
N THR A 332 17.29 17.46 19.96
CA THR A 332 16.22 16.91 20.81
C THR A 332 15.15 16.24 19.97
N VAL A 333 14.58 15.17 20.52
CA VAL A 333 13.34 14.54 20.04
C VAL A 333 12.23 14.89 21.03
N GLN A 334 11.11 15.38 20.51
CA GLN A 334 10.01 15.90 21.32
C GLN A 334 8.66 15.36 20.82
N VAL A 335 7.70 15.23 21.74
CA VAL A 335 6.32 14.83 21.45
C VAL A 335 5.34 15.87 21.98
N SER A 336 4.19 16.01 21.34
CA SER A 336 3.14 16.95 21.74
C SER A 336 1.75 16.45 21.38
N SER A 337 0.75 16.81 22.21
CA SER A 337 -0.67 16.59 21.92
C SER A 337 -1.34 17.76 21.20
N ASP A 338 -0.76 18.96 21.25
CA ASP A 338 -1.39 20.23 20.85
C ASP A 338 -0.55 21.07 19.87
N ASN A 339 0.66 20.63 19.51
CA ASN A 339 1.64 21.34 18.68
C ASN A 339 2.18 22.64 19.30
N ALA A 340 1.91 22.90 20.58
CA ALA A 340 2.32 24.11 21.29
C ALA A 340 3.18 23.78 22.50
N THR A 341 2.73 22.82 23.32
CA THR A 341 3.44 22.33 24.49
C THR A 341 4.22 21.07 24.12
N TRP A 342 5.54 21.09 24.34
CA TRP A 342 6.44 20.02 23.92
C TRP A 342 7.08 19.34 25.11
N THR A 343 7.08 18.00 25.09
CA THR A 343 7.84 17.18 26.04
C THR A 343 9.05 16.60 25.33
N THR A 344 10.26 16.91 25.81
CA THR A 344 11.50 16.30 25.31
C THR A 344 11.58 14.85 25.79
N VAL A 345 11.69 13.92 24.85
CA VAL A 345 11.79 12.47 25.10
C VAL A 345 13.17 11.92 24.79
N ALA A 346 14.00 12.65 24.04
CA ALA A 346 15.43 12.39 23.93
C ALA A 346 16.19 13.71 23.75
N ASP A 347 17.40 13.76 24.32
CA ASP A 347 18.34 14.87 24.18
C ASP A 347 19.72 14.26 23.89
N LYS A 348 20.33 14.67 22.77
CA LYS A 348 21.56 14.09 22.23
C LYS A 348 22.57 15.19 21.98
N HIS A 349 23.80 14.91 22.37
CA HIS A 349 24.97 15.75 22.16
C HIS A 349 26.08 14.92 21.52
N ASP A 350 26.86 15.58 20.67
CA ASP A 350 28.00 14.98 19.95
C ASP A 350 27.64 13.66 19.26
N TYR A 351 26.42 13.57 18.70
CA TYR A 351 25.93 12.37 18.05
C TYR A 351 26.75 12.10 16.78
N PRO A 352 27.31 10.89 16.62
CA PRO A 352 28.14 10.58 15.46
C PRO A 352 27.31 10.52 14.18
N ARG A 353 27.95 10.85 13.05
CA ARG A 353 27.36 10.64 11.72
C ARG A 353 26.85 9.19 11.59
N PRO A 354 25.54 8.95 11.42
CA PRO A 354 25.01 7.60 11.36
C PRO A 354 25.26 6.94 10.00
N GLY A 355 25.14 5.61 9.96
CA GLY A 355 25.00 4.86 8.71
C GLY A 355 23.56 4.89 8.17
N ALA A 356 23.26 4.04 7.19
CA ALA A 356 21.93 3.94 6.58
C ALA A 356 20.84 3.30 7.48
N GLY A 357 21.23 2.77 8.64
CA GLY A 357 20.30 2.15 9.59
C GLY A 357 19.47 3.17 10.39
N ALA A 358 18.37 2.69 10.97
CA ALA A 358 17.54 3.48 11.89
C ALA A 358 18.33 3.94 13.12
N GLN A 359 18.16 5.20 13.49
CA GLN A 359 18.60 5.78 14.76
C GLN A 359 17.39 5.80 15.70
N THR A 360 17.37 4.83 16.62
CA THR A 360 16.18 4.54 17.43
C THR A 360 16.24 5.23 18.80
N PHE A 361 15.18 5.97 19.12
CA PHE A 361 15.00 6.68 20.39
C PHE A 361 13.74 6.17 21.12
N PRO A 362 13.88 5.19 22.04
CA PRO A 362 12.76 4.71 22.84
C PRO A 362 12.46 5.68 24.00
N PHE A 363 11.19 5.74 24.40
CA PHE A 363 10.71 6.54 25.53
C PHE A 363 9.46 5.93 26.16
N THR A 364 9.06 6.42 27.33
CA THR A 364 7.87 5.94 28.03
C THR A 364 6.63 6.12 27.15
N PRO A 365 5.78 5.08 26.96
CA PRO A 365 4.60 5.17 26.09
C PRO A 365 3.73 6.38 26.40
N THR A 366 3.62 7.29 25.43
CA THR A 366 2.96 8.59 25.55
C THR A 366 1.90 8.74 24.46
N THR A 367 0.74 9.30 24.81
CA THR A 367 -0.27 9.67 23.82
C THR A 367 0.09 11.03 23.22
N ALA A 368 0.41 11.07 21.93
CA ALA A 368 0.81 12.27 21.21
C ALA A 368 0.06 12.41 19.88
N ARG A 369 0.04 13.63 19.33
CA ARG A 369 -0.47 13.95 17.98
C ARG A 369 0.64 14.47 17.06
N TYR A 370 1.76 14.88 17.62
CA TYR A 370 2.88 15.46 16.90
C TYR A 370 4.20 14.94 17.45
N VAL A 371 5.17 14.81 16.56
CA VAL A 371 6.58 14.57 16.91
C VAL A 371 7.42 15.68 16.28
N LYS A 372 8.47 16.10 16.97
CA LYS A 372 9.40 17.14 16.51
C LYS A 372 10.84 16.72 16.76
N VAL A 373 11.70 17.05 15.81
CA VAL A 373 13.16 16.99 15.96
C VAL A 373 13.68 18.41 15.84
N THR A 374 14.55 18.82 16.76
CA THR A 374 15.21 20.13 16.71
C THR A 374 16.71 19.91 16.80
N GLY A 375 17.44 20.19 15.72
CA GLY A 375 18.89 20.23 15.66
C GLY A 375 19.40 21.59 16.12
N THR A 376 20.32 21.60 17.07
CA THR A 376 20.91 22.81 17.67
C THR A 376 22.40 22.99 17.36
N LYS A 377 23.03 21.93 16.85
CA LYS A 377 24.39 21.94 16.31
C LYS A 377 24.43 21.08 15.05
N LEU A 378 24.84 21.66 13.93
CA LEU A 378 24.84 21.04 12.61
C LEU A 378 26.27 20.73 12.14
N SER A 379 26.43 19.59 11.47
CA SER A 379 27.70 19.22 10.86
C SER A 379 27.93 19.97 9.55
N ALA A 380 29.16 20.45 9.31
CA ALA A 380 29.54 20.99 8.01
C ALA A 380 29.71 19.86 6.97
N ASP A 381 29.30 20.13 5.73
CA ASP A 381 29.60 19.30 4.57
C ASP A 381 31.02 19.58 4.03
N GLN A 382 31.37 18.97 2.89
CA GLN A 382 32.69 19.14 2.26
C GLN A 382 32.97 20.57 1.76
N PHE A 383 31.97 21.44 1.68
CA PHE A 383 32.08 22.83 1.24
C PHE A 383 32.01 23.81 2.42
N GLY A 384 31.75 23.32 3.64
CA GLY A 384 31.63 24.14 4.85
C GLY A 384 30.19 24.54 5.18
N ASP A 385 29.22 24.12 4.36
CA ASP A 385 27.81 24.41 4.56
C ASP A 385 27.20 23.46 5.60
N ARG A 386 26.28 23.98 6.41
CA ARG A 386 25.66 23.25 7.52
C ARG A 386 24.17 23.10 7.29
N TYR A 387 23.77 21.87 6.98
CA TYR A 387 22.38 21.48 6.79
C TYR A 387 21.92 20.61 7.97
N MET A 388 20.61 20.63 8.23
CA MET A 388 19.93 19.53 8.91
C MET A 388 19.26 18.68 7.84
N GLN A 389 19.70 17.43 7.72
CA GLN A 389 19.24 16.48 6.72
C GLN A 389 18.80 15.17 7.37
N LEU A 390 17.61 14.72 7.01
CA LEU A 390 17.00 13.49 7.48
C LEU A 390 16.38 12.75 6.30
N GLY A 391 16.61 11.45 6.21
CA GLY A 391 16.05 10.58 5.17
C GLY A 391 14.58 10.29 5.40
N GLU A 392 14.21 9.91 6.62
CA GLU A 392 12.86 9.48 7.00
C GLU A 392 12.66 9.62 8.52
N ILE A 393 11.41 9.74 8.95
CA ILE A 393 10.98 9.62 10.34
C ILE A 393 9.99 8.47 10.45
N ALA A 394 10.19 7.59 11.43
CA ALA A 394 9.20 6.60 11.82
C ALA A 394 8.89 6.65 13.31
N VAL A 395 7.69 6.21 13.68
CA VAL A 395 7.19 6.22 15.04
C VAL A 395 6.56 4.85 15.34
N GLY A 396 6.68 4.36 16.58
CA GLY A 396 6.17 3.04 16.96
C GLY A 396 5.89 2.84 18.44
#